data_AF-A0A6V8MRU7-F1
#
_entry.id   AF-A0A6V8MRU7-F1
#
_cell.length_a   1.000
_cell.length_b   1.000
_cell.length_c   1.000
_cell.angle_alpha   90.00
_cell.angle_beta   90.00
_cell.angle_gamma   90.00
#
_symmetry.space_group_name_H-M   'P 1'
#
loop_
_entity.id
_entity.type
_entity.pdbx_description
1 polymer ?
#
loop_
_entity_poly.entity_id
_entity_poly.type
_entity_poly.pdbx_seq_one_letter_code
_entity_poly.pdbx_strand_id
1 'polypeptide(L)'
;MTGWDHEWQGAVGKVTAAFGRLPDAVRLELAASARAMVAHKQAMQQLVTRVDAAAHCAGCGGACCAKGKYHFSAADLLVYLATGQPLFTPRFDNGLCPFLGEPECLMPPGYRPFNCITFNCDLIEDQMPRDEVARFYRMEQELAARYAEIRALFPARSMDGSLL
;
A
#
# COMPACT_ATOMS: atom_id res chain seq x y z
N MET A 1 -1.92 18.11 17.47
CA MET A 1 -2.35 17.84 16.08
C MET A 1 -1.55 18.74 15.16
N THR A 2 -0.70 18.13 14.35
CA THR A 2 0.06 18.80 13.29
C THR A 2 -0.85 19.13 12.10
N GLY A 3 -0.39 19.93 11.14
CA GLY A 3 -1.13 20.17 9.88
C GLY A 3 -1.39 18.87 9.10
N TRP A 4 -0.44 17.94 9.13
CA TRP A 4 -0.53 16.63 8.46
C TRP A 4 -1.62 15.72 9.04
N ASP A 5 -1.85 15.78 10.37
CA ASP A 5 -2.96 15.03 10.99
C ASP A 5 -4.32 15.48 10.42
N HIS A 6 -4.50 16.79 10.26
CA HIS A 6 -5.74 17.33 9.72
C HIS A 6 -5.93 16.98 8.24
N GLU A 7 -4.86 17.06 7.44
CA GLU A 7 -4.88 16.66 6.03
C GLU A 7 -5.21 15.18 5.85
N TRP A 8 -4.57 14.31 6.64
CA TRP A 8 -4.87 12.88 6.67
C TRP A 8 -6.34 12.60 6.96
N GLN A 9 -6.88 13.16 8.04
CA GLN A 9 -8.27 12.94 8.43
C GLN A 9 -9.25 13.47 7.37
N GLY A 10 -8.95 14.63 6.79
CA GLY A 10 -9.75 15.20 5.70
C GLY A 10 -9.77 14.32 4.45
N ALA A 11 -8.62 13.76 4.08
CA ALA A 11 -8.49 12.87 2.93
C ALA A 11 -9.18 11.52 3.15
N VAL A 12 -8.97 10.90 4.32
CA VAL A 12 -9.62 9.66 4.73
C VAL A 12 -11.15 9.83 4.75
N GLY A 13 -11.64 10.94 5.32
CA GLY A 13 -13.07 11.25 5.39
C GLY A 13 -13.72 11.34 4.01
N LYS A 14 -13.08 11.99 3.04
CA LYS A 14 -13.59 12.11 1.66
C LYS A 14 -13.74 10.75 0.98
N VAL A 15 -12.72 9.90 1.06
CA VAL A 15 -12.75 8.55 0.46
C VAL A 15 -13.77 7.66 1.16
N THR A 16 -13.84 7.72 2.49
CA THR A 16 -14.80 6.93 3.29
C THR A 16 -16.23 7.31 2.93
N ALA A 17 -16.52 8.61 2.79
CA ALA A 17 -17.83 9.08 2.37
C ALA A 17 -18.17 8.67 0.93
N ALA A 18 -17.19 8.65 0.02
CA ALA A 18 -17.38 8.15 -1.34
C ALA A 18 -17.68 6.64 -1.36
N PHE A 19 -16.93 5.84 -0.60
CA PHE A 19 -17.17 4.41 -0.43
C PHE A 19 -18.57 4.11 0.11
N GLY A 20 -19.03 4.88 1.12
CA GLY A 20 -20.36 4.72 1.71
C GLY A 20 -21.52 4.93 0.72
N ARG A 21 -21.30 5.71 -0.35
CA ARG A 21 -22.30 5.98 -1.41
C ARG A 21 -22.26 4.98 -2.57
N LEU A 22 -21.34 4.02 -2.56
CA LEU A 22 -21.26 3.03 -3.63
C LEU A 22 -22.48 2.09 -3.61
N PRO A 23 -23.01 1.71 -4.80
CA PRO A 23 -24.02 0.66 -4.90
C PRO A 23 -23.51 -0.67 -4.33
N ASP A 24 -24.41 -1.50 -3.79
CA ASP A 24 -24.05 -2.82 -3.21
C ASP A 24 -23.29 -3.72 -4.18
N ALA A 25 -23.69 -3.75 -5.45
CA ALA A 25 -23.01 -4.51 -6.49
C ALA A 25 -21.53 -4.09 -6.64
N VAL A 26 -21.27 -2.79 -6.66
CA VAL A 26 -19.91 -2.24 -6.76
C VAL A 26 -19.11 -2.53 -5.49
N ARG A 27 -19.74 -2.48 -4.32
CA ARG A 27 -19.07 -2.84 -3.04
C ARG A 27 -18.64 -4.31 -3.01
N LEU A 28 -19.49 -5.21 -3.51
CA LEU A 28 -19.18 -6.64 -3.59
C LEU A 28 -18.03 -6.91 -4.56
N GLU A 29 -18.04 -6.28 -5.73
CA GLU A 29 -16.97 -6.36 -6.72
C GLU A 29 -15.64 -5.81 -6.17
N LEU A 30 -15.69 -4.65 -5.53
CA LEU A 30 -14.53 -4.05 -4.87
C LEU A 30 -13.97 -4.95 -3.76
N ALA A 31 -14.83 -5.55 -2.94
CA ALA A 31 -14.40 -6.45 -1.87
C ALA A 31 -13.72 -7.72 -2.41
N ALA A 32 -14.21 -8.27 -3.53
CA ALA A 32 -13.55 -9.38 -4.21
C ALA A 32 -12.18 -8.99 -4.76
N SER A 33 -12.11 -7.86 -5.46
CA SER A 33 -10.87 -7.31 -6.04
C SER A 33 -9.83 -6.96 -4.96
N ALA A 34 -10.28 -6.36 -3.86
CA ALA A 34 -9.46 -6.01 -2.70
C ALA A 34 -8.86 -7.26 -2.04
N ARG A 35 -9.65 -8.32 -1.81
CA ARG A 35 -9.13 -9.59 -1.25
C ARG A 35 -8.08 -10.22 -2.17
N ALA A 36 -8.29 -10.19 -3.49
CA ALA A 36 -7.31 -10.69 -4.44
C ALA A 36 -6.02 -9.86 -4.43
N MET A 37 -6.12 -8.53 -4.35
CA MET A 37 -4.96 -7.64 -4.22
C MET A 37 -4.18 -7.89 -2.92
N VAL A 38 -4.87 -8.06 -1.79
CA VAL A 38 -4.25 -8.38 -0.50
C VAL A 38 -3.46 -9.68 -0.58
N ALA A 39 -4.07 -10.75 -1.11
CA ALA A 39 -3.40 -12.03 -1.27
C ALA A 39 -2.18 -11.94 -2.20
N HIS A 40 -2.30 -11.16 -3.29
CA HIS A 40 -1.21 -10.93 -4.24
C HIS A 40 -0.01 -10.23 -3.57
N LYS A 41 -0.26 -9.13 -2.85
CA LYS A 41 0.78 -8.39 -2.10
C LYS A 41 1.42 -9.24 -1.00
N GLN A 42 0.64 -10.08 -0.31
CA GLN A 42 1.18 -11.04 0.65
C GLN A 42 2.13 -12.05 -0.02
N ALA A 43 1.76 -12.57 -1.19
CA ALA A 43 2.61 -13.48 -1.95
C ALA A 43 3.89 -12.80 -2.45
N MET A 44 3.83 -11.52 -2.86
CA MET A 44 5.03 -10.74 -3.18
C MET A 44 5.93 -10.58 -1.96
N GLN A 45 5.38 -10.23 -0.79
CA GLN A 45 6.15 -10.09 0.44
C GLN A 45 6.86 -11.40 0.82
N GLN A 46 6.21 -12.56 0.62
CA GLN A 46 6.80 -13.86 0.94
C GLN A 46 8.06 -14.16 0.12
N LEU A 47 8.22 -13.61 -1.09
CA LEU A 47 9.45 -13.74 -1.87
C LEU A 47 10.61 -13.03 -1.18
N VAL A 48 10.38 -11.83 -0.68
CA VAL A 48 11.44 -10.98 -0.10
C VAL A 48 11.67 -11.24 1.40
N THR A 49 10.77 -11.95 2.08
CA THR A 49 10.99 -12.38 3.48
C THR A 49 12.19 -13.32 3.61
N ARG A 50 12.55 -14.06 2.55
CA ARG A 50 13.72 -14.98 2.54
C ARG A 50 15.05 -14.25 2.66
N VAL A 51 15.08 -12.95 2.37
CA VAL A 51 16.27 -12.08 2.39
C VAL A 51 16.14 -10.95 3.42
N ASP A 52 15.28 -11.15 4.43
CA ASP A 52 15.04 -10.21 5.54
C ASP A 52 14.85 -8.74 5.11
N ALA A 53 14.06 -8.53 4.04
CA ALA A 53 13.77 -7.20 3.53
C ALA A 53 13.15 -6.25 4.60
N ALA A 54 12.46 -6.80 5.60
CA ALA A 54 11.88 -6.00 6.68
C ALA A 54 12.97 -5.36 7.57
N ALA A 55 13.99 -6.12 7.97
CA ALA A 55 15.10 -5.59 8.75
C ALA A 55 15.93 -4.58 7.95
N HIS A 56 16.14 -4.81 6.65
CA HIS A 56 16.80 -3.85 5.77
C HIS A 56 16.05 -2.52 5.68
N CYS A 57 14.72 -2.56 5.56
CA CYS A 57 13.87 -1.37 5.55
C CYS A 57 13.89 -0.62 6.90
N ALA A 58 13.83 -1.35 8.03
CA ALA A 58 13.94 -0.75 9.36
C ALA A 58 15.32 -0.11 9.57
N GLY A 59 16.39 -0.78 9.14
CA GLY A 59 17.77 -0.28 9.24
C GLY A 59 18.02 1.01 8.45
N CYS A 60 17.35 1.21 7.32
CA CYS A 60 17.45 2.47 6.54
C CYS A 60 16.38 3.52 6.91
N GLY A 61 15.52 3.24 7.89
CA GLY A 61 14.44 4.13 8.32
C GLY A 61 13.41 4.44 7.23
N GLY A 62 13.29 3.57 6.21
CA GLY A 62 12.42 3.80 5.06
C GLY A 62 12.86 4.96 4.16
N ALA A 63 14.18 5.14 3.94
CA ALA A 63 14.73 6.22 3.11
C ALA A 63 14.11 6.33 1.70
N CYS A 64 13.56 5.24 1.14
CA CYS A 64 12.78 5.27 -0.11
C CYS A 64 11.57 6.22 -0.03
N CYS A 65 10.93 6.34 1.13
CA CYS A 65 9.79 7.23 1.36
C CYS A 65 10.19 8.72 1.30
N ALA A 66 11.44 9.07 1.60
CA ALA A 66 11.94 10.45 1.53
C ALA A 66 11.98 10.99 0.09
N LYS A 67 12.12 10.11 -0.91
CA LYS A 67 12.14 10.49 -2.34
C LYS A 67 10.77 10.42 -3.03
N GLY A 68 9.75 9.86 -2.37
CA GLY A 68 8.45 9.58 -3.00
C GLY A 68 7.20 10.01 -2.22
N LYS A 69 7.36 10.73 -1.09
CA LYS A 69 6.31 11.25 -0.18
C LYS A 69 4.98 10.47 -0.20
N TYR A 70 4.95 9.47 0.69
CA TYR A 70 3.77 8.82 1.26
C TYR A 70 2.80 8.18 0.25
N HIS A 71 3.22 7.10 -0.40
CA HIS A 71 2.46 6.41 -1.45
C HIS A 71 1.10 5.80 -1.05
N PHE A 72 0.63 6.00 0.18
CA PHE A 72 -0.69 5.53 0.59
C PHE A 72 -1.77 6.32 -0.15
N SER A 73 -2.43 5.66 -1.08
CA SER A 73 -3.37 6.26 -2.02
C SER A 73 -4.82 5.99 -1.63
N ALA A 74 -5.75 6.67 -2.31
CA ALA A 74 -7.17 6.41 -2.17
C ALA A 74 -7.53 4.94 -2.50
N ALA A 75 -6.81 4.31 -3.46
CA ALA A 75 -6.98 2.89 -3.77
C ALA A 75 -6.54 1.97 -2.61
N ASP A 76 -5.48 2.34 -1.89
CA ASP A 76 -5.06 1.58 -0.71
C ASP A 76 -6.10 1.67 0.41
N LEU A 77 -6.66 2.87 0.65
CA LEU A 77 -7.73 3.05 1.63
C LEU A 77 -9.00 2.27 1.26
N LEU A 78 -9.36 2.20 -0.02
CA LEU A 78 -10.49 1.39 -0.46
C LEU A 78 -10.32 -0.09 -0.12
N VAL A 79 -9.09 -0.62 -0.18
CA VAL A 79 -8.81 -2.01 0.21
C VAL A 79 -9.11 -2.21 1.70
N TYR A 80 -8.70 -1.28 2.58
CA TYR A 80 -9.05 -1.36 4.01
C TYR A 80 -10.57 -1.36 4.23
N LEU A 81 -11.27 -0.42 3.59
CA LEU A 81 -12.72 -0.27 3.74
C LEU A 81 -13.47 -1.50 3.22
N ALA A 82 -13.07 -2.03 2.06
CA ALA A 82 -13.76 -3.13 1.41
C ALA A 82 -13.50 -4.50 2.06
N THR A 83 -12.38 -4.67 2.76
CA THR A 83 -12.09 -5.90 3.53
C THR A 83 -12.47 -5.79 5.01
N GLY A 84 -12.90 -4.61 5.47
CA GLY A 84 -13.20 -4.36 6.88
C GLY A 84 -11.95 -4.33 7.78
N GLN A 85 -10.76 -4.15 7.20
CA GLN A 85 -9.52 -4.04 7.97
C GLN A 85 -9.48 -2.71 8.73
N PRO A 86 -9.17 -2.70 10.04
CA PRO A 86 -8.95 -1.47 10.78
C PRO A 86 -7.82 -0.64 10.16
N LEU A 87 -8.06 0.66 9.97
CA LEU A 87 -7.05 1.59 9.47
C LEU A 87 -6.01 1.89 10.56
N PHE A 88 -4.76 2.02 10.16
CA PHE A 88 -3.66 2.42 11.04
C PHE A 88 -3.67 3.95 11.30
N THR A 89 -2.95 4.38 12.34
CA THR A 89 -2.73 5.80 12.63
C THR A 89 -1.30 6.18 12.25
N PRO A 90 -1.08 7.03 11.22
CA PRO A 90 0.26 7.49 10.87
C PRO A 90 0.94 8.23 12.02
N ARG A 91 2.26 8.15 12.09
CA ARG A 91 3.11 8.90 13.03
C ARG A 91 3.88 9.98 12.28
N PHE A 92 3.26 11.13 12.06
CA PHE A 92 3.87 12.22 11.26
C PHE A 92 5.10 12.87 11.90
N ASP A 93 5.39 12.55 13.15
CA ASP A 93 6.59 12.93 13.89
C ASP A 93 7.73 11.90 13.78
N ASN A 94 7.52 10.75 13.12
CA ASN A 94 8.43 9.60 13.13
C ASN A 94 9.50 9.59 12.01
N GLY A 95 10.19 10.70 11.80
CA GLY A 95 11.29 10.77 10.84
C GLY A 95 10.82 10.68 9.37
N LEU A 96 11.43 9.79 8.57
CA LEU A 96 11.24 9.76 7.10
C LEU A 96 9.96 9.04 6.64
N CYS A 97 9.46 8.07 7.41
CA CYS A 97 8.28 7.28 7.06
C CYS A 97 7.23 7.33 8.19
N PRO A 98 6.09 8.00 8.00
CA PRO A 98 5.03 8.08 9.00
C PRO A 98 4.29 6.75 9.20
N PHE A 99 4.57 5.76 8.34
CA PHE A 99 3.96 4.43 8.41
C PHE A 99 4.87 3.38 9.03
N LEU A 100 6.10 3.76 9.39
CA LEU A 100 7.01 2.90 10.14
C LEU A 100 6.68 3.02 11.63
N GLY A 101 6.44 1.90 12.30
CA GLY A 101 6.35 1.81 13.74
C GLY A 101 7.68 1.34 14.36
N GLU A 102 7.67 1.13 15.67
CA GLU A 102 8.78 0.48 16.38
C GLU A 102 8.31 -0.94 16.77
N PRO A 103 8.86 -2.04 16.21
CA PRO A 103 9.97 -2.15 15.26
C PRO A 103 9.56 -2.34 13.79
N GLU A 104 8.26 -2.44 13.48
CA GLU A 104 7.77 -2.82 12.15
C GLU A 104 6.81 -1.78 11.54
N CYS A 105 6.53 -1.92 10.24
CA CYS A 105 5.53 -1.10 9.56
C CYS A 105 4.14 -1.24 10.20
N LEU A 106 3.43 -0.12 10.36
CA LEU A 106 2.06 -0.05 10.88
C LEU A 106 1.04 -0.75 9.97
N MET A 107 1.43 -1.08 8.74
CA MET A 107 0.60 -1.75 7.75
C MET A 107 1.03 -3.21 7.58
N PRO A 108 0.10 -4.18 7.71
CA PRO A 108 0.37 -5.57 7.34
C PRO A 108 0.75 -5.66 5.85
N PRO A 109 1.59 -6.63 5.44
CA PRO A 109 2.12 -6.70 4.08
C PRO A 109 1.08 -6.57 2.96
N GLY A 110 -0.05 -7.27 3.08
CA GLY A 110 -1.14 -7.24 2.09
C GLY A 110 -1.79 -5.86 1.91
N TYR A 111 -1.59 -4.94 2.84
CA TYR A 111 -2.20 -3.63 2.88
C TYR A 111 -1.22 -2.48 2.67
N ARG A 112 0.06 -2.79 2.46
CA ARG A 112 1.08 -1.78 2.14
C ARG A 112 0.82 -1.19 0.74
N PRO A 113 1.18 0.07 0.49
CA PRO A 113 1.06 0.72 -0.81
C PRO A 113 1.81 -0.02 -1.92
N PHE A 114 1.42 0.23 -3.18
CA PHE A 114 2.05 -0.35 -4.37
C PHE A 114 3.58 -0.28 -4.30
N ASN A 115 4.13 0.93 -4.21
CA ASN A 115 5.58 1.14 -4.15
C ASN A 115 6.25 0.48 -2.94
N CYS A 116 5.56 0.34 -1.81
CA CYS A 116 6.13 -0.33 -0.64
C CYS A 116 6.23 -1.85 -0.80
N ILE A 117 5.50 -2.43 -1.76
CA ILE A 117 5.51 -3.86 -2.07
C ILE A 117 6.32 -4.17 -3.32
N THR A 118 6.44 -3.20 -4.24
CA THR A 118 7.13 -3.39 -5.52
C THR A 118 8.55 -2.83 -5.54
N PHE A 119 8.95 -2.03 -4.55
CA PHE A 119 10.32 -1.54 -4.45
C PHE A 119 11.20 -2.53 -3.68
N ASN A 120 12.16 -3.12 -4.39
CA ASN A 120 13.34 -3.73 -3.80
C ASN A 120 14.53 -2.79 -4.05
N CYS A 121 15.40 -2.60 -3.05
CA CYS A 121 16.68 -1.95 -3.29
C CYS A 121 17.71 -2.96 -3.80
N ASP A 122 18.79 -2.48 -4.42
CA ASP A 122 19.88 -3.32 -4.93
C ASP A 122 20.36 -4.36 -3.90
N LEU A 123 20.43 -3.98 -2.62
CA LEU A 123 20.80 -4.88 -1.52
C LEU A 123 19.85 -6.06 -1.35
N ILE A 124 18.54 -5.86 -1.52
CA ILE A 124 17.53 -6.92 -1.44
C ILE A 124 17.59 -7.78 -2.69
N GLU A 125 17.66 -7.16 -3.88
CA GLU A 125 17.69 -7.88 -5.15
C GLU A 125 18.94 -8.76 -5.32
N ASP A 126 20.11 -8.27 -4.90
CA ASP A 126 21.39 -9.01 -4.97
C ASP A 126 21.39 -10.28 -4.10
N GLN A 127 20.51 -10.35 -3.10
CA GLN A 127 20.34 -11.51 -2.22
C GLN A 127 19.28 -12.49 -2.73
N MET A 128 18.50 -12.14 -3.75
CA MET A 128 17.46 -12.99 -4.30
C MET A 128 17.97 -13.85 -5.47
N PRO A 129 17.53 -15.12 -5.58
CA PRO A 129 17.71 -15.91 -6.79
C PRO A 129 17.16 -15.19 -8.03
N ARG A 130 17.85 -15.28 -9.17
CA ARG A 130 17.47 -14.57 -10.40
C ARG A 130 16.06 -14.92 -10.90
N ASP A 131 15.62 -16.16 -10.69
CA ASP A 131 14.27 -16.61 -11.04
C ASP A 131 13.20 -16.01 -10.10
N GLU A 132 13.52 -15.79 -8.83
CA GLU A 132 12.66 -15.08 -7.89
C GLU A 132 12.56 -13.58 -8.21
N VAL A 133 13.66 -12.95 -8.61
CA VAL A 133 13.66 -11.56 -9.12
C VAL A 133 12.76 -11.45 -10.35
N ALA A 134 12.94 -12.33 -11.34
CA ALA A 134 12.08 -12.35 -12.52
C ALA A 134 10.60 -12.61 -12.18
N ARG A 135 10.32 -13.46 -11.18
CA ARG A 135 8.98 -13.70 -10.68
C ARG A 135 8.40 -12.45 -10.01
N PHE A 136 9.18 -11.75 -9.19
CA PHE A 136 8.77 -10.54 -8.51
C PHE A 136 8.31 -9.46 -9.52
N TYR A 137 9.08 -9.20 -10.57
CA TYR A 137 8.72 -8.21 -11.59
C TYR A 137 7.49 -8.60 -12.42
N ARG A 138 7.23 -9.90 -12.66
CA ARG A 138 5.94 -10.33 -13.24
C ARG A 138 4.77 -10.03 -12.29
N MET A 139 4.94 -10.33 -11.00
CA MET A 139 3.93 -10.05 -9.99
C MET A 139 3.68 -8.55 -9.82
N GLU A 140 4.69 -7.70 -9.99
CA GLU A 140 4.51 -6.23 -10.02
C GLU A 140 3.57 -5.79 -11.15
N GLN A 141 3.76 -6.31 -12.37
CA GLN A 141 2.89 -5.99 -13.51
C GLN A 141 1.45 -6.45 -13.27
N GLU A 142 1.28 -7.65 -12.71
CA GLU A 142 -0.03 -8.17 -12.31
C GLU A 142 -0.68 -7.31 -11.22
N LEU A 143 0.11 -6.82 -10.26
CA LEU A 143 -0.37 -5.91 -9.23
C LEU A 143 -0.81 -4.57 -9.83
N ALA A 144 -0.07 -4.03 -10.80
CA ALA A 144 -0.42 -2.78 -11.47
C ALA A 144 -1.78 -2.88 -12.19
N ALA A 145 -2.05 -4.02 -12.84
CA ALA A 145 -3.34 -4.29 -13.46
C ALA A 145 -4.49 -4.29 -12.43
N ARG A 146 -4.29 -4.92 -11.26
CA ARG A 146 -5.29 -4.93 -10.17
C ARG A 146 -5.58 -3.54 -9.62
N TYR A 147 -4.57 -2.67 -9.53
CA TYR A 147 -4.80 -1.26 -9.16
C TYR A 147 -5.64 -0.54 -10.22
N ALA A 148 -5.40 -0.80 -11.50
CA ALA A 148 -6.20 -0.23 -12.58
C ALA A 148 -7.66 -0.72 -12.53
N GLU A 149 -7.89 -2.01 -12.26
CA GLU A 149 -9.22 -2.59 -12.08
C GLU A 149 -10.00 -1.88 -10.94
N ILE A 150 -9.39 -1.74 -9.77
CA ILE A 150 -10.03 -1.03 -8.64
C ILE A 150 -10.33 0.43 -9.00
N ARG A 151 -9.40 1.13 -9.69
CA ARG A 151 -9.62 2.52 -10.11
C ARG A 151 -10.75 2.66 -11.12
N ALA A 152 -10.93 1.69 -12.01
CA ALA A 152 -11.96 1.71 -13.04
C ALA A 152 -13.39 1.63 -12.48
N LEU A 153 -13.55 1.18 -11.22
CA LEU A 153 -14.85 1.20 -10.52
C LEU A 153 -15.33 2.62 -10.17
N PHE A 154 -14.48 3.63 -10.34
CA PHE A 154 -14.76 5.02 -10.00
C PHE A 154 -14.62 5.91 -11.23
N PRO A 155 -15.32 7.07 -11.26
CA PRO A 155 -15.11 8.06 -12.31
C PRO A 155 -13.64 8.45 -12.45
N ALA A 156 -13.17 8.66 -13.68
CA ALA A 156 -11.77 8.99 -13.96
C ALA A 156 -11.26 10.12 -13.05
N ARG A 157 -10.05 9.95 -12.51
CA ARG A 157 -9.34 10.91 -11.64
C ARG A 157 -9.95 11.15 -10.25
N SER A 158 -11.07 10.52 -9.91
CA SER A 158 -11.66 10.66 -8.57
C SER A 158 -10.83 10.00 -7.45
N MET A 159 -9.97 9.06 -7.81
CA MET A 159 -9.14 8.26 -6.90
C MET A 159 -7.64 8.34 -7.22
N ASP A 160 -7.22 9.34 -7.99
CA ASP A 160 -5.81 9.55 -8.32
C ASP A 160 -5.09 10.34 -7.22
N GLY A 161 -3.80 10.02 -7.03
CA GLY A 161 -2.91 10.72 -6.11
C GLY A 161 -2.70 10.02 -4.76
N SER A 162 -1.71 10.52 -4.03
CA SER A 162 -1.48 10.20 -2.62
C SER A 162 -2.56 10.83 -1.75
N LEU A 163 -2.89 10.21 -0.62
CA LEU A 163 -3.75 10.81 0.41
C LEU A 163 -3.08 11.94 1.20
N LEU A 164 -1.78 12.16 0.97
CA LEU A 164 -0.91 13.18 1.58
C LEU A 164 0.03 13.83 0.57
#